data_AF-A0A183JEK9-F1
#
_entry.id   AF-A0A183JEK9-F1
#
_cell.length_a   1.000
_cell.length_b   1.000
_cell.length_c   1.000
_cell.angle_alpha   90.00
_cell.angle_beta   90.00
_cell.angle_gamma   90.00
#
_symmetry.space_group_name_H-M   'P 1'
#
loop_
_entity.id
_entity.type
_entity.pdbx_description
1 polymer ?
#
loop_
_entity_poly.entity_id
_entity_poly.type
_entity_poly.pdbx_seq_one_letter_code
_entity_poly.pdbx_strand_id
1 'polypeptide(L)' 'MKILHKADMLQKDQVAHVRAERDILVKADNPWVVKMFYSFQDSVNLYLVMEFLPGGKFS' A
#
# COMPACT_ATOMS: atom_id res chain seq x y z
N MET A 1 8.14 -5.08 2.49
CA MET A 1 6.96 -5.74 1.88
C MET A 1 5.80 -5.57 2.82
N LYS A 2 4.63 -5.11 2.34
CA LYS A 2 3.40 -4.93 3.15
C LYS A 2 2.36 -5.95 2.70
N ILE A 3 1.70 -6.60 3.65
CA ILE A 3 0.63 -7.60 3.40
C ILE A 3 -0.66 -7.02 3.97
N LEU A 4 -1.72 -7.04 3.17
CA LEU A 4 -3.05 -6.59 3.56
C LEU A 4 -4.05 -7.73 3.39
N HIS A 5 -4.74 -8.11 4.47
CA HIS A 5 -5.83 -9.08 4.42
C HIS A 5 -7.07 -8.46 3.79
N LYS A 6 -7.61 -9.10 2.75
CA LYS A 6 -8.80 -8.60 2.04
C LYS A 6 -10.03 -8.56 2.94
N ALA A 7 -10.16 -9.56 3.82
CA ALA A 7 -11.24 -9.59 4.81
C ALA A 7 -11.21 -8.37 5.73
N ASP A 8 -10.03 -7.99 6.24
CA ASP A 8 -9.86 -6.80 7.09
C ASP A 8 -10.11 -5.50 6.32
N MET A 9 -9.71 -5.44 5.05
CA MET A 9 -9.98 -4.28 4.20
C MET A 9 -11.48 -4.08 3.96
N LEU A 10 -12.22 -5.17 3.77
CA LEU A 10 -13.68 -5.17 3.65
C LEU A 10 -14.35 -4.82 4.98
N GLN A 11 -13.89 -5.40 6.09
CA GLN A 11 -14.47 -5.16 7.41
C GLN A 11 -14.30 -3.71 7.90
N LYS A 12 -13.18 -3.08 7.54
CA LYS A 12 -12.86 -1.70 7.97
C LYS A 12 -13.31 -0.63 6.97
N ASP A 13 -14.03 -1.00 5.91
CA ASP A 13 -14.40 -0.11 4.80
C ASP A 13 -13.20 0.65 4.20
N GLN A 14 -12.00 0.06 4.30
CA GLN A 14 -10.74 0.68 3.89
C GLN A 14 -10.50 0.58 2.38
N VAL A 15 -11.44 -0.01 1.65
CA VAL A 15 -11.35 -0.18 0.19
C VAL A 15 -11.23 1.17 -0.52
N ALA A 16 -11.98 2.18 -0.07
CA ALA A 16 -11.90 3.53 -0.61
C ALA A 16 -10.54 4.20 -0.27
N HIS A 17 -10.06 4.02 0.96
CA HIS A 17 -8.79 4.57 1.42
C HIS A 17 -7.61 3.97 0.65
N VAL A 18 -7.59 2.64 0.47
CA VAL A 18 -6.55 1.95 -0.28
C VAL A 18 -6.58 2.31 -1.77
N ARG A 19 -7.76 2.60 -2.34
CA ARG A 19 -7.86 3.15 -3.71
C ARG A 19 -7.26 4.55 -3.81
N ALA A 20 -7.53 5.42 -2.84
CA ALA A 20 -6.96 6.76 -2.80
C ALA A 20 -5.42 6.72 -2.63
N GLU A 21 -4.92 5.90 -1.69
CA GLU A 21 -3.48 5.67 -1.53
C GLU A 21 -2.85 5.15 -2.83
N ARG A 22 -3.51 4.20 -3.51
CA ARG A 22 -3.01 3.69 -4.80
C ARG A 22 -2.96 4.78 -5.87
N ASP A 23 -3.97 5.64 -5.98
CA ASP A 23 -3.99 6.73 -6.96
C ASP A 23 -2.87 7.74 -6.69
N ILE A 24 -2.64 8.06 -5.40
CA ILE A 24 -1.52 8.90 -4.96
C ILE A 24 -0.19 8.22 -5.28
N LEU A 25 -0.02 6.94 -4.94
CA LEU A 25 1.21 6.18 -5.20
C LEU A 25 1.52 6.03 -6.70
N VAL A 26 0.50 5.97 -7.56
CA VAL A 26 0.64 5.90 -9.02
C VAL A 26 0.97 7.27 -9.62
N LYS A 27 0.40 8.36 -9.09
CA LYS A 27 0.63 9.73 -9.58
C LYS A 27 1.81 10.45 -8.93
N ALA A 28 2.31 9.95 -7.81
CA ALA A 28 3.40 10.56 -7.08
C ALA A 28 4.73 10.29 -7.78
N ASP A 29 5.07 11.15 -8.73
CA ASP A 29 6.44 11.31 -9.23
C ASP A 29 7.22 12.25 -8.29
N ASN A 30 7.29 11.89 -7.00
CA ASN A 30 7.91 12.72 -5.97
C ASN A 30 8.85 11.85 -5.11
N PRO A 31 10.14 12.25 -4.93
CA PRO A 31 11.12 11.51 -4.13
C PRO A 31 10.76 11.33 -2.65
N TRP A 32 9.75 12.04 -2.14
CA TRP A 32 9.27 11.90 -0.76
C TRP A 32 8.16 10.84 -0.60
N VAL A 33 7.68 10.26 -1.70
CA VAL A 33 6.61 9.24 -1.67
C VAL A 33 7.23 7.87 -1.90
N VAL A 34 6.86 6.91 -1.04
CA VAL A 34 7.27 5.51 -1.15
C VAL A 34 6.88 4.98 -2.53
N LYS A 35 7.88 4.63 -3.36
CA LYS A 35 7.61 4.07 -4.68
C LYS A 35 7.16 2.62 -4.56
N MET A 36 6.03 2.27 -5.20
CA MET A 36 5.60 0.88 -5.32
C MET A 36 6.29 0.26 -6.53
N PHE A 37 6.98 -0.87 -6.33
CA PHE A 37 7.63 -1.62 -7.42
C PHE A 37 6.66 -2.64 -8.03
N TYR A 38 6.03 -3.44 -7.18
CA TYR A 38 5.12 -4.49 -7.62
C TYR A 38 3.93 -4.62 -6.68
N SER A 39 2.78 -4.96 -7.23
CA SER A 39 1.64 -5.42 -6.43
C SER A 39 1.07 -6.69 -7.04
N PHE A 40 0.78 -7.64 -6.17
CA PHE A 40 0.14 -8.90 -6.54
C PHE A 40 -0.84 -9.31 -5.45
N GLN A 41 -1.79 -10.16 -5.79
CA GLN A 41 -2.83 -10.59 -4.86
C GLN A 41 -3.15 -12.06 -5.06
N ASP A 42 -3.57 -12.72 -3.99
CA ASP A 42 -4.20 -14.03 -4.02
C ASP A 42 -5.68 -13.93 -3.59
N SER A 43 -6.33 -15.07 -3.31
CA SER A 43 -7.74 -15.09 -2.89
C SER A 43 -7.99 -14.42 -1.53
N VAL A 44 -6.97 -14.28 -0.68
CA VAL A 44 -7.06 -13.85 0.73
C VAL A 44 -6.36 -12.51 0.98
N ASN A 45 -5.26 -12.25 0.29
CA ASN A 45 -4.32 -11.17 0.59
C ASN A 45 -3.93 -10.34 -0.63
N LEU A 46 -3.58 -9.08 -0.36
CA LEU A 46 -2.92 -8.17 -1.29
C LEU A 46 -1.50 -7.91 -0.78
N TYR A 47 -0.52 -8.09 -1.66
CA TYR A 47 0.90 -7.92 -1.39
C TYR A 47 1.42 -6.69 -2.13
N LEU A 48 2.08 -5.81 -1.38
CA LEU A 48 2.66 -4.58 -1.89
C LEU A 48 4.18 -4.63 -1.68
N VAL A 49 4.91 -4.68 -2.80
CA VAL A 49 6.36 -4.53 -2.85
C VAL A 49 6.65 -3.06 -3.08
N MET A 50 7.26 -2.44 -2.08
CA MET A 50 7.50 -1.02 -2.03
C MET A 50 8.96 -0.78 -1.65
N GLU A 51 9.47 0.40 -1.99
CA GLU A 51 10.76 0.87 -1.54
C GLU A 51 10.85 0.81 -0.01
N PHE A 52 11.90 0.14 0.46
CA PHE A 52 12.19 0.07 1.88
C PHE A 52 12.78 1.43 2.29
N LEU A 53 11.95 2.26 2.91
CA LEU A 53 12.42 3.47 3.56
C LEU A 53 12.77 3.17 5.03
N PRO A 54 14.05 3.16 5.42
CA PRO A 54 14.46 2.94 6.81
C PRO A 54 14.09 4.09 7.78
N GLY A 55 13.30 5.09 7.36
CA GLY A 55 12.99 6.28 8.16
C GLY A 55 11.62 6.29 8.88
N GLY A 56 10.81 5.24 8.73
CA GLY A 56 9.38 5.29 9.11
C GLY A 56 9.05 4.79 10.51
N LYS A 57 9.63 5.37 11.58
CA LYS A 57 9.06 5.47 12.94
C LYS A 57 10.02 6.22 13.88
N PHE A 58 9.86 7.55 13.94
CA PHE A 58 10.18 8.35 15.12
C PHE A 58 8.91 9.11 15.51
N SER A 59 8.07 8.46 16.32
CA SER A 59 7.26 9.01 17.42
C SER A 59 6.23 7.98 17.86
#